data_AF-A0A7S2RK61-F1
#
_entry.id   AF-A0A7S2RK61-F1
#
_cell.length_a   1.000
_cell.length_b   1.000
_cell.length_c   1.000
_cell.angle_alpha   90.00
_cell.angle_beta   90.00
_cell.angle_gamma   90.00
#
_symmetry.space_group_name_H-M   'P 1'
#
loop_
_entity.id
_entity.type
_entity.pdbx_description
1 polymer ?
#
loop_
_entity_poly.entity_id
_entity_poly.type
_entity_poly.pdbx_seq_one_letter_code
_entity_poly.pdbx_strand_id
1 'polypeptide(L)'
;LDINNDEAATMKDQIEKLDETLVQYRGDIGTQCEQISVLSDKISGEFDNELKEVKQSEDKHSKNLIKVITSWKNKQKAVDSAKNDMQAARDLVSETHTAVQIKEQDISKDAERISNIQKEALDAEENLKNMNTDYQNMCAGISSSEGDEGKTLPEQISKAHSDANNADARAKQARMKHTHLAKSIKKIETDMKKEEKSAEKLGEKKLKAIQKVESIKSKLSKVAFSETEFESLENEKADLENSVGNLQEVVDTLSAQLQGRLAFNYSDPVKGFDRSKVKGMVAKLVQVQNSKHTTALEVVAGGKLYQVVVDEAITGKALLNRGKL
;
A
#
# COMPACT_ATOMS: atom_id res chain seq x y z
N LEU A 1 99.99 -157.11 -120.14
CA LEU A 1 100.78 -156.18 -120.97
C LEU A 1 100.20 -154.79 -120.73
N ASP A 2 100.33 -154.25 -119.52
CA ASP A 2 101.52 -153.59 -118.94
C ASP A 2 101.66 -152.14 -119.40
N ILE A 3 102.03 -151.29 -118.41
CA ILE A 3 102.59 -149.92 -118.47
C ILE A 3 101.55 -148.80 -118.32
N ASN A 4 101.66 -147.75 -117.50
CA ASN A 4 102.36 -147.37 -116.25
C ASN A 4 101.91 -145.89 -116.02
N ASN A 5 101.47 -145.40 -114.85
CA ASN A 5 102.13 -145.29 -113.54
C ASN A 5 103.02 -144.04 -113.29
N ASP A 6 102.86 -142.92 -114.02
CA ASP A 6 103.65 -141.69 -113.72
C ASP A 6 102.89 -140.35 -113.59
N GLU A 7 101.65 -140.20 -114.08
CA GLU A 7 100.92 -138.91 -113.95
C GLU A 7 100.13 -138.75 -112.64
N ALA A 8 99.96 -139.83 -111.87
CA ALA A 8 99.25 -139.80 -110.58
C ALA A 8 100.09 -139.26 -109.42
N ALA A 9 101.42 -139.14 -109.59
CA ALA A 9 102.33 -138.70 -108.54
C ALA A 9 102.49 -137.16 -108.49
N THR A 10 102.36 -136.46 -109.62
CA THR A 10 102.58 -135.00 -109.69
C THR A 10 101.37 -134.16 -109.25
N MET A 11 100.15 -134.70 -109.32
CA MET A 11 98.94 -133.99 -108.83
C MET A 11 98.76 -134.04 -107.31
N LYS A 12 99.31 -135.06 -106.62
CA LYS A 12 99.24 -135.13 -105.15
C LYS A 12 100.08 -134.02 -104.49
N ASP A 13 101.23 -133.69 -105.06
CA ASP A 13 102.15 -132.67 -104.55
C ASP A 13 101.60 -131.23 -104.67
N GLN A 14 100.65 -130.99 -105.57
CA GLN A 14 99.96 -129.69 -105.72
C GLN A 14 98.81 -129.50 -104.71
N ILE A 15 98.18 -130.60 -104.28
CA ILE A 15 97.10 -130.56 -103.29
C ILE A 15 97.65 -130.23 -101.89
N GLU A 16 98.83 -130.77 -101.55
CA GLU A 16 99.44 -130.55 -100.23
C GLU A 16 99.89 -129.09 -100.02
N LYS A 17 100.42 -128.42 -101.06
CA LYS A 17 100.79 -126.99 -101.00
C LYS A 17 99.58 -126.04 -100.91
N LEU A 18 98.45 -126.42 -101.50
CA LEU A 18 97.23 -125.60 -101.43
C LEU A 18 96.58 -125.68 -100.04
N ASP A 19 96.66 -126.84 -99.37
CA ASP A 19 96.13 -127.00 -98.01
C ASP A 19 96.94 -126.21 -96.96
N GLU A 20 98.27 -126.12 -97.11
CA GLU A 20 99.10 -125.27 -96.24
C GLU A 20 98.76 -123.77 -96.37
N THR A 21 98.43 -123.29 -97.57
CA THR A 21 98.05 -121.88 -97.77
C THR A 21 96.68 -121.53 -97.19
N LEU A 22 95.74 -122.48 -97.11
CA LEU A 22 94.42 -122.26 -96.50
C LEU A 22 94.48 -122.12 -94.96
N VAL A 23 95.43 -122.80 -94.32
CA VAL A 23 95.62 -122.71 -92.87
C VAL A 23 96.18 -121.35 -92.47
N GLN A 24 97.10 -120.76 -93.24
CA GLN A 24 97.62 -119.42 -92.97
C GLN A 24 96.55 -118.33 -93.06
N TYR A 25 95.74 -118.32 -94.13
CA TYR A 25 94.70 -117.29 -94.29
C TYR A 25 93.60 -117.37 -93.22
N ARG A 26 93.33 -118.55 -92.63
CA ARG A 26 92.43 -118.67 -91.47
C ARG A 26 93.01 -118.08 -90.19
N GLY A 27 94.33 -118.07 -90.02
CA GLY A 27 94.99 -117.47 -88.87
C GLY A 27 94.89 -115.94 -88.84
N ASP A 28 95.05 -115.30 -90.01
CA ASP A 28 94.99 -113.83 -90.14
C ASP A 28 93.56 -113.29 -89.98
N ILE A 29 92.55 -114.08 -90.35
CA ILE A 29 91.13 -113.77 -90.08
C ILE A 29 90.83 -113.73 -88.58
N GLY A 30 91.56 -114.49 -87.75
CA GLY A 30 91.38 -114.48 -86.29
C GLY A 30 91.93 -113.22 -85.62
N THR A 31 93.15 -112.82 -85.98
CA THR A 31 93.87 -111.72 -85.30
C THR A 31 93.31 -110.33 -85.64
N GLN A 32 92.82 -110.13 -86.87
CA GLN A 32 92.19 -108.85 -87.25
C GLN A 32 90.80 -108.65 -86.63
N CYS A 33 90.04 -109.73 -86.39
CA CYS A 33 88.72 -109.63 -85.74
C CYS A 33 88.81 -109.22 -84.26
N GLU A 34 89.84 -109.67 -83.54
CA GLU A 34 90.07 -109.27 -82.15
C GLU A 34 90.45 -107.79 -82.00
N GLN A 35 91.22 -107.23 -82.94
CA GLN A 35 91.63 -105.82 -82.88
C GLN A 35 90.47 -104.83 -83.13
N ILE A 36 89.50 -105.21 -83.98
CA ILE A 36 88.31 -104.38 -84.27
C ILE A 36 87.36 -104.32 -83.06
N SER A 37 87.23 -105.42 -82.31
CA SER A 37 86.40 -105.48 -81.11
C SER A 37 86.88 -104.52 -80.02
N VAL A 38 88.18 -104.52 -79.72
CA VAL A 38 88.76 -103.71 -78.62
C VAL A 38 88.69 -102.21 -78.90
N LEU A 39 88.79 -101.78 -80.16
CA LEU A 39 88.71 -100.35 -80.52
C LEU A 39 87.27 -99.80 -80.46
N SER A 40 86.25 -100.64 -80.72
CA SER A 40 84.85 -100.21 -80.66
C SER A 40 84.39 -99.94 -79.22
N ASP A 41 84.81 -100.77 -78.26
CA ASP A 41 84.38 -100.65 -76.85
C ASP A 41 84.95 -99.40 -76.16
N LYS A 42 86.17 -98.97 -76.53
CA LYS A 42 86.79 -97.77 -75.96
C LYS A 42 86.09 -96.48 -76.39
N ILE A 43 85.64 -96.41 -77.65
CA ILE A 43 85.00 -95.20 -78.19
C ILE A 43 83.59 -95.01 -77.60
N SER A 44 82.85 -96.08 -77.32
CA SER A 44 81.52 -95.96 -76.71
C SER A 44 81.54 -95.54 -75.23
N GLY A 45 82.62 -95.86 -74.49
CA GLY A 45 82.68 -95.62 -73.04
C GLY A 45 82.94 -94.15 -72.63
N GLU A 46 83.87 -93.47 -73.31
CA GLU A 46 84.27 -92.10 -72.94
C GLU A 46 83.22 -91.06 -73.35
N PHE A 47 82.59 -91.22 -74.53
CA PHE A 47 81.57 -90.30 -75.04
C PHE A 47 80.29 -90.30 -74.17
N ASP A 48 79.95 -91.43 -73.56
CA ASP A 48 78.76 -91.59 -72.72
C ASP A 48 78.88 -90.89 -71.35
N ASN A 49 80.10 -90.67 -70.85
CA ASN A 49 80.32 -90.02 -69.55
C ASN A 49 80.30 -88.49 -69.64
N GLU A 50 80.97 -87.88 -70.63
CA GLU A 50 80.92 -86.42 -70.82
C GLU A 50 79.51 -85.93 -71.19
N LEU A 51 78.78 -86.72 -71.98
CA LEU A 51 77.38 -86.44 -72.31
C LEU A 51 76.47 -86.47 -71.06
N LYS A 52 76.79 -87.29 -70.05
CA LYS A 52 76.03 -87.34 -68.79
C LYS A 52 76.27 -86.11 -67.91
N GLU A 53 77.51 -85.62 -67.79
CA GLU A 53 77.81 -84.46 -66.93
C GLU A 53 77.22 -83.16 -67.46
N VAL A 54 77.32 -82.91 -68.76
CA VAL A 54 76.76 -81.69 -69.38
C VAL A 54 75.24 -81.68 -69.26
N LYS A 55 74.56 -82.82 -69.48
CA LYS A 55 73.12 -82.96 -69.26
C LYS A 55 72.73 -82.74 -67.79
N GLN A 56 73.53 -83.21 -66.82
CA GLN A 56 73.27 -82.96 -65.40
C GLN A 56 73.39 -81.48 -65.03
N SER A 57 74.34 -80.76 -65.62
CA SER A 57 74.52 -79.31 -65.43
C SER A 57 73.36 -78.52 -66.03
N GLU A 58 72.96 -78.87 -67.26
CA GLU A 58 71.80 -78.28 -67.96
C GLU A 58 70.52 -78.50 -67.16
N ASP A 59 70.30 -79.72 -66.65
CA ASP A 59 69.16 -80.05 -65.79
C ASP A 59 69.14 -79.23 -64.49
N LYS A 60 70.30 -78.99 -63.86
CA LYS A 60 70.39 -78.18 -62.63
C LYS A 60 70.05 -76.72 -62.89
N HIS A 61 70.57 -76.12 -63.96
CA HIS A 61 70.31 -74.72 -64.30
C HIS A 61 68.87 -74.52 -64.76
N SER A 62 68.33 -75.45 -65.55
CA SER A 62 66.91 -75.46 -65.94
C SER A 62 66.00 -75.56 -64.70
N LYS A 63 66.31 -76.45 -63.75
CA LYS A 63 65.56 -76.55 -62.48
C LYS A 63 65.61 -75.26 -61.65
N ASN A 64 66.76 -74.60 -61.56
CA ASN A 64 66.88 -73.34 -60.81
C ASN A 64 66.18 -72.17 -61.52
N LEU A 65 66.27 -72.10 -62.84
CA LEU A 65 65.57 -71.10 -63.64
C LEU A 65 64.05 -71.25 -63.47
N ILE A 66 63.54 -72.50 -63.52
CA ILE A 66 62.13 -72.79 -63.26
C ILE A 66 61.74 -72.38 -61.83
N LYS A 67 62.57 -72.64 -60.82
CA LYS A 67 62.33 -72.20 -59.43
C LYS A 67 62.26 -70.67 -59.28
N VAL A 68 63.13 -69.92 -59.94
CA VAL A 68 63.13 -68.46 -59.87
C VAL A 68 61.98 -67.85 -60.66
N ILE A 69 61.66 -68.40 -61.84
CA ILE A 69 60.50 -67.96 -62.63
C ILE A 69 59.20 -68.24 -61.89
N THR A 70 59.08 -69.41 -61.26
CA THR A 70 57.89 -69.75 -60.45
C THR A 70 57.78 -68.88 -59.20
N SER A 71 58.88 -68.61 -58.50
CA SER A 71 58.86 -67.72 -57.33
C SER A 71 58.53 -66.27 -57.70
N TRP A 72 59.09 -65.74 -58.80
CA TRP A 72 58.77 -64.42 -59.32
C TRP A 72 57.30 -64.33 -59.76
N LYS A 73 56.79 -65.32 -60.52
CA LYS A 73 55.40 -65.36 -60.96
C LYS A 73 54.43 -65.47 -59.78
N ASN A 74 54.80 -66.19 -58.72
CA ASN A 74 54.02 -66.25 -57.49
C ASN A 74 54.00 -64.91 -56.75
N LYS A 75 55.14 -64.20 -56.67
CA LYS A 75 55.22 -62.86 -56.05
C LYS A 75 54.49 -61.81 -56.88
N GLN A 76 54.57 -61.86 -58.20
CA GLN A 76 53.82 -60.98 -59.11
C GLN A 76 52.31 -61.16 -58.89
N LYS A 77 51.82 -62.41 -58.89
CA LYS A 77 50.42 -62.71 -58.55
C LYS A 77 50.02 -62.24 -57.15
N ALA A 78 50.90 -62.36 -56.16
CA ALA A 78 50.62 -61.89 -54.80
C ALA A 78 50.51 -60.36 -54.73
N VAL A 79 51.33 -59.63 -55.49
CA VAL A 79 51.25 -58.16 -55.59
C VAL A 79 49.98 -57.72 -56.32
N ASP A 80 49.64 -58.39 -57.42
CA ASP A 80 48.40 -58.09 -58.15
C ASP A 80 47.16 -58.37 -57.28
N SER A 81 47.16 -59.48 -56.53
CA SER A 81 46.11 -59.78 -55.53
C SER A 81 46.04 -58.69 -54.46
N ALA A 82 47.15 -58.33 -53.83
CA ALA A 82 47.18 -57.31 -52.78
C ALA A 82 46.74 -55.92 -53.27
N LYS A 83 47.03 -55.59 -54.54
CA LYS A 83 46.57 -54.35 -55.16
C LYS A 83 45.05 -54.35 -55.38
N ASN A 84 44.48 -55.48 -55.82
CA ASN A 84 43.04 -55.64 -55.94
C ASN A 84 42.35 -55.60 -54.57
N ASP A 85 42.93 -56.27 -53.56
CA ASP A 85 42.41 -56.25 -52.19
C ASP A 85 42.44 -54.84 -51.59
N MET A 86 43.50 -54.07 -51.86
CA MET A 86 43.60 -52.67 -51.42
C MET A 86 42.57 -51.77 -52.11
N GLN A 87 42.31 -51.96 -53.40
CA GLN A 87 41.29 -51.20 -54.11
C GLN A 87 39.90 -51.55 -53.60
N ALA A 88 39.59 -52.83 -53.41
CA ALA A 88 38.33 -53.28 -52.82
C ALA A 88 38.13 -52.71 -51.41
N ALA A 89 39.18 -52.68 -50.58
CA ALA A 89 39.11 -52.06 -49.25
C ALA A 89 38.85 -50.54 -49.31
N ARG A 90 39.44 -49.83 -50.28
CA ARG A 90 39.19 -48.39 -50.48
C ARG A 90 37.75 -48.12 -50.92
N ASP A 91 37.25 -48.90 -51.85
CA ASP A 91 35.88 -48.77 -52.35
C ASP A 91 34.88 -49.04 -51.20
N LEU A 92 35.14 -50.07 -50.38
CA LEU A 92 34.33 -50.38 -49.19
C LEU A 92 34.39 -49.27 -48.13
N VAL A 93 35.55 -48.67 -47.89
CA VAL A 93 35.67 -47.52 -46.96
C VAL A 93 34.89 -46.31 -47.47
N SER A 94 34.93 -46.04 -48.77
CA SER A 94 34.16 -44.95 -49.37
C SER A 94 32.66 -45.20 -49.25
N GLU A 95 32.21 -46.41 -49.58
CA GLU A 95 30.79 -46.79 -49.47
C GLU A 95 30.30 -46.72 -48.03
N THR A 96 31.04 -47.30 -47.07
CA THR A 96 30.68 -47.23 -45.65
C THR A 96 30.69 -45.81 -45.10
N HIS A 97 31.61 -44.94 -45.55
CA HIS A 97 31.59 -43.53 -45.15
C HIS A 97 30.33 -42.81 -45.63
N THR A 98 29.92 -43.02 -46.88
CA THR A 98 28.67 -42.44 -47.39
C THR A 98 27.44 -42.99 -46.66
N ALA A 99 27.43 -44.29 -46.33
CA ALA A 99 26.35 -44.90 -45.56
C ALA A 99 26.24 -44.33 -44.14
N VAL A 100 27.38 -44.07 -43.48
CA VAL A 100 27.41 -43.42 -42.16
C VAL A 100 26.87 -41.99 -42.23
N GLN A 101 27.29 -41.20 -43.21
CA GLN A 101 26.79 -39.83 -43.38
C GLN A 101 25.27 -39.78 -43.61
N ILE A 102 24.73 -40.69 -44.42
CA ILE A 102 23.29 -40.80 -44.64
C ILE A 102 22.58 -41.15 -43.32
N LYS A 103 23.12 -42.12 -42.56
CA LYS A 103 22.56 -42.52 -41.27
C LYS A 103 22.62 -41.42 -40.22
N GLU A 104 23.70 -40.64 -40.17
CA GLU A 104 23.79 -39.47 -39.28
C GLU A 104 22.74 -38.40 -39.63
N GLN A 105 22.51 -38.15 -40.93
CA GLN A 105 21.43 -37.24 -41.35
C GLN A 105 20.05 -37.77 -41.01
N ASP A 106 19.80 -39.07 -41.19
CA ASP A 106 18.52 -39.70 -40.83
C ASP A 106 18.27 -39.62 -39.32
N ILE A 107 19.28 -39.92 -38.50
CA ILE A 107 19.20 -39.80 -37.03
C ILE A 107 18.91 -38.35 -36.62
N SER A 108 19.54 -37.37 -37.26
CA SER A 108 19.28 -35.95 -36.96
C SER A 108 17.83 -35.57 -37.29
N LYS A 109 17.30 -36.01 -38.44
CA LYS A 109 15.91 -35.76 -38.83
C LYS A 109 14.91 -36.45 -37.89
N ASP A 110 15.20 -37.68 -37.50
CA ASP A 110 14.35 -38.42 -36.57
C ASP A 110 14.36 -37.80 -35.17
N ALA A 111 15.51 -37.28 -34.70
CA ALA A 111 15.60 -36.54 -33.44
C ALA A 111 14.74 -35.27 -33.44
N GLU A 112 14.75 -34.48 -34.52
CA GLU A 112 13.88 -33.31 -34.68
C GLU A 112 12.40 -33.69 -34.69
N ARG A 113 12.03 -34.77 -35.39
CA ARG A 113 10.66 -35.28 -35.42
C ARG A 113 10.19 -35.73 -34.04
N ILE A 114 11.02 -36.46 -33.30
CA ILE A 114 10.72 -36.89 -31.93
C ILE A 114 10.50 -35.68 -31.03
N SER A 115 11.35 -34.64 -31.11
CA SER A 115 11.20 -33.43 -30.30
C SER A 115 9.88 -32.70 -30.60
N ASN A 116 9.50 -32.60 -31.87
CA ASN A 116 8.24 -31.96 -32.25
C ASN A 116 7.03 -32.76 -31.77
N ILE A 117 7.03 -34.09 -31.96
CA ILE A 117 5.96 -34.97 -31.47
C ILE A 117 5.83 -34.87 -29.95
N GLN A 118 6.95 -34.75 -29.21
CA GLN A 118 6.93 -34.63 -27.76
C GLN A 118 6.30 -33.30 -27.30
N LYS A 119 6.53 -32.19 -28.01
CA LYS A 119 5.88 -30.91 -27.73
C LYS A 119 4.38 -30.97 -28.01
N GLU A 120 4.00 -31.51 -29.17
CA GLU A 120 2.58 -31.69 -29.53
C GLU A 120 1.85 -32.59 -28.52
N ALA A 121 2.51 -33.62 -28.01
CA ALA A 121 1.95 -34.48 -26.96
C ALA A 121 1.71 -33.72 -25.64
N LEU A 122 2.65 -32.87 -25.20
CA LEU A 122 2.50 -32.05 -24.00
C LEU A 122 1.36 -31.03 -24.13
N ASP A 123 1.30 -30.33 -25.27
CA ASP A 123 0.23 -29.36 -25.55
C ASP A 123 -1.14 -30.06 -25.62
N ALA A 124 -1.19 -31.27 -26.19
CA ALA A 124 -2.40 -32.08 -26.22
C ALA A 124 -2.82 -32.56 -24.82
N GLU A 125 -1.88 -32.97 -23.95
CA GLU A 125 -2.16 -33.35 -22.56
C GLU A 125 -2.69 -32.17 -21.74
N GLU A 126 -2.11 -30.98 -21.89
CA GLU A 126 -2.58 -29.77 -21.21
C GLU A 126 -3.99 -29.38 -21.67
N ASN A 127 -4.23 -29.39 -22.99
CA ASN A 127 -5.56 -29.15 -23.53
C ASN A 127 -6.59 -30.18 -23.07
N LEU A 128 -6.22 -31.47 -23.01
CA LEU A 128 -7.10 -32.52 -22.51
C LEU A 128 -7.42 -32.31 -21.03
N LYS A 129 -6.44 -31.91 -20.22
CA LYS A 129 -6.66 -31.57 -18.81
C LYS A 129 -7.64 -30.41 -18.65
N ASN A 130 -7.45 -29.33 -19.42
CA ASN A 130 -8.33 -28.17 -19.40
C ASN A 130 -9.76 -28.52 -19.86
N MET A 131 -9.89 -29.28 -20.95
CA MET A 131 -11.19 -29.76 -21.42
C MET A 131 -11.87 -30.71 -20.43
N ASN A 132 -11.10 -31.56 -19.72
CA ASN A 132 -11.66 -32.44 -18.69
C ASN A 132 -12.13 -31.64 -17.47
N THR A 133 -11.38 -30.62 -17.05
CA THR A 133 -11.84 -29.72 -15.98
C THR A 133 -13.08 -28.95 -16.38
N ASP A 134 -13.16 -28.45 -17.63
CA ASP A 134 -14.33 -27.77 -18.15
C ASP A 134 -15.53 -28.69 -18.25
N TYR A 135 -15.33 -29.93 -18.70
CA TYR A 135 -16.37 -30.95 -18.75
C TYR A 135 -16.88 -31.30 -17.34
N GLN A 136 -15.98 -31.50 -16.37
CA GLN A 136 -16.35 -31.75 -14.98
C GLN A 136 -17.13 -30.57 -14.38
N ASN A 137 -16.68 -29.33 -14.63
CA ASN A 137 -17.38 -28.12 -14.22
C ASN A 137 -18.78 -28.06 -14.87
N MET A 138 -18.89 -28.37 -16.16
CA MET A 138 -20.17 -28.39 -16.88
C MET A 138 -21.11 -29.47 -16.32
N CYS A 139 -20.61 -30.69 -16.04
CA CYS A 139 -21.38 -31.75 -15.40
C CYS A 139 -21.83 -31.40 -13.98
N ALA A 140 -20.99 -30.69 -13.23
CA ALA A 140 -21.33 -30.18 -11.90
C ALA A 140 -22.24 -28.94 -11.94
N GLY A 141 -22.53 -28.40 -13.14
CA GLY A 141 -23.31 -27.17 -13.31
C GLY A 141 -22.61 -25.92 -12.78
N ILE A 142 -21.28 -25.94 -12.70
CA ILE A 142 -20.41 -24.86 -12.26
C ILE A 142 -20.02 -24.01 -13.47
N SER A 143 -20.26 -22.71 -13.38
CA SER A 143 -19.83 -21.77 -14.42
C SER A 143 -18.33 -21.49 -14.30
N SER A 144 -17.58 -21.69 -15.38
CA SER A 144 -16.13 -21.50 -15.48
C SER A 144 -15.69 -20.03 -15.61
N SER A 145 -16.46 -19.07 -15.08
CA SER A 145 -16.07 -17.66 -15.13
C SER A 145 -15.03 -17.32 -14.05
N GLU A 146 -13.86 -16.86 -14.48
CA GLU A 146 -12.62 -16.49 -13.76
C GLU A 146 -12.73 -15.53 -12.54
N GLY A 147 -13.92 -15.19 -12.04
CA GLY A 147 -14.09 -14.12 -11.04
C GLY A 147 -14.91 -14.44 -9.79
N ASP A 148 -15.80 -15.43 -9.79
CA ASP A 148 -16.57 -15.80 -8.59
C ASP A 148 -16.64 -17.33 -8.50
N GLU A 149 -15.79 -17.87 -7.62
CA GLU A 149 -15.63 -19.26 -7.22
C GLU A 149 -16.81 -20.16 -7.59
N GLY A 150 -16.59 -21.17 -8.43
CA GLY A 150 -17.14 -22.53 -8.29
C GLY A 150 -18.64 -22.72 -8.05
N LYS A 151 -19.48 -21.69 -8.26
CA LYS A 151 -20.89 -21.71 -7.85
C LYS A 151 -21.74 -22.32 -8.93
N THR A 152 -22.64 -23.18 -8.49
CA THR A 152 -23.68 -23.74 -9.35
C THR A 152 -24.67 -22.65 -9.74
N LEU A 153 -25.33 -22.78 -10.90
CA LEU A 153 -26.37 -21.82 -11.33
C LEU A 153 -27.44 -21.53 -10.24
N PRO A 154 -27.95 -22.54 -9.48
CA PRO A 154 -28.87 -22.29 -8.38
C PRO A 154 -28.30 -21.43 -7.26
N GLU A 155 -27.01 -21.59 -6.91
CA GLU A 155 -26.35 -20.76 -5.90
C GLU A 155 -26.20 -19.32 -6.37
N GLN A 156 -25.87 -19.11 -7.64
CA GLN A 156 -25.81 -17.76 -8.22
C GLN A 156 -27.19 -17.08 -8.19
N ILE A 157 -28.26 -17.80 -8.56
CA ILE A 157 -29.64 -17.30 -8.50
C ILE A 157 -30.03 -16.99 -7.05
N SER A 158 -29.71 -17.88 -6.10
CA SER A 158 -30.00 -17.69 -4.68
C SER A 158 -29.27 -16.46 -4.11
N LYS A 159 -27.98 -16.31 -4.44
CA LYS A 159 -27.17 -15.14 -4.06
C LYS A 159 -27.75 -13.85 -4.66
N ALA A 160 -28.03 -13.83 -5.96
CA ALA A 160 -28.63 -12.68 -6.64
C ALA A 160 -30.00 -12.31 -6.04
N HIS A 161 -30.83 -13.30 -5.71
CA HIS A 161 -32.12 -13.09 -5.07
C HIS A 161 -31.98 -12.54 -3.63
N SER A 162 -31.03 -13.08 -2.85
CA SER A 162 -30.69 -12.56 -1.52
C SER A 162 -30.19 -11.12 -1.59
N ASP A 163 -29.30 -10.81 -2.53
CA ASP A 163 -28.76 -9.47 -2.75
C ASP A 163 -29.85 -8.48 -3.19
N ALA A 164 -30.76 -8.91 -4.08
CA ALA A 164 -31.92 -8.11 -4.49
C ALA A 164 -32.84 -7.80 -3.30
N ASN A 165 -33.15 -8.79 -2.45
CA ASN A 165 -33.97 -8.60 -1.25
C ASN A 165 -33.29 -7.67 -0.24
N ASN A 166 -31.98 -7.83 -0.04
CA ASN A 166 -31.19 -6.95 0.83
C ASN A 166 -31.17 -5.51 0.31
N ALA A 167 -31.02 -5.32 -1.01
CA ALA A 167 -31.09 -4.01 -1.64
C ALA A 167 -32.46 -3.36 -1.49
N ASP A 168 -33.56 -4.11 -1.68
CA ASP A 168 -34.93 -3.61 -1.49
C ASP A 168 -35.20 -3.23 -0.02
N ALA A 169 -34.75 -4.05 0.93
CA ALA A 169 -34.85 -3.74 2.35
C ALA A 169 -34.11 -2.44 2.72
N ARG A 170 -32.88 -2.26 2.20
CA ARG A 170 -32.10 -1.02 2.39
C ARG A 170 -32.80 0.19 1.75
N ALA A 171 -33.37 0.03 0.55
CA ALA A 171 -34.11 1.09 -0.12
C ALA A 171 -35.35 1.52 0.67
N LYS A 172 -36.11 0.55 1.21
CA LYS A 172 -37.25 0.82 2.11
C LYS A 172 -36.83 1.55 3.37
N GLN A 173 -35.74 1.12 4.03
CA GLN A 173 -35.21 1.78 5.21
C GLN A 173 -34.77 3.23 4.92
N ALA A 174 -34.10 3.46 3.79
CA ALA A 174 -33.68 4.78 3.36
C ALA A 174 -34.89 5.69 3.07
N ARG A 175 -35.92 5.17 2.39
CA ARG A 175 -37.19 5.90 2.15
C ARG A 175 -37.88 6.28 3.47
N MET A 176 -37.95 5.38 4.45
CA MET A 176 -38.50 5.70 5.77
C MET A 176 -37.72 6.81 6.46
N LYS A 177 -36.38 6.75 6.47
CA LYS A 177 -35.53 7.81 7.03
C LYS A 177 -35.76 9.15 6.32
N HIS A 178 -35.78 9.14 4.98
CA HIS A 178 -36.04 10.33 4.18
C HIS A 178 -37.40 10.97 4.52
N THR A 179 -38.47 10.17 4.59
CA THR A 179 -39.81 10.70 4.93
C THR A 179 -39.88 11.25 6.36
N HIS A 180 -39.19 10.64 7.32
CA HIS A 180 -39.11 11.16 8.68
C HIS A 180 -38.34 12.49 8.75
N LEU A 181 -37.16 12.55 8.11
CA LEU A 181 -36.36 13.77 8.05
C LEU A 181 -37.09 14.90 7.33
N ALA A 182 -37.76 14.61 6.21
CA ALA A 182 -38.57 15.59 5.49
C ALA A 182 -39.71 16.16 6.36
N LYS A 183 -40.37 15.33 7.18
CA LYS A 183 -41.38 15.80 8.15
C LYS A 183 -40.75 16.65 9.25
N SER A 184 -39.59 16.24 9.76
CA SER A 184 -38.86 16.98 10.80
C SER A 184 -38.43 18.37 10.31
N ILE A 185 -37.89 18.45 9.08
CA ILE A 185 -37.51 19.71 8.43
C ILE A 185 -38.72 20.65 8.34
N LYS A 186 -39.87 20.18 7.83
CA LYS A 186 -41.08 21.00 7.75
C LYS A 186 -41.51 21.53 9.12
N LYS A 187 -41.43 20.72 10.17
CA LYS A 187 -41.76 21.15 11.54
C LYS A 187 -40.77 22.22 12.02
N ILE A 188 -39.48 21.97 11.87
CA ILE A 188 -38.41 22.92 12.26
C ILE A 188 -38.57 24.24 11.50
N GLU A 189 -38.85 24.22 10.20
CA GLU A 189 -39.12 25.43 9.40
C GLU A 189 -40.32 26.22 9.93
N THR A 190 -41.40 25.53 10.31
CA THR A 190 -42.58 26.22 10.89
C THR A 190 -42.28 26.83 12.25
N ASP A 191 -41.49 26.15 13.09
CA ASP A 191 -41.13 26.65 14.41
C ASP A 191 -40.11 27.79 14.31
N MET A 192 -39.15 27.72 13.38
CA MET A 192 -38.22 28.80 13.04
C MET A 192 -38.98 30.06 12.61
N LYS A 193 -39.97 29.94 11.72
CA LYS A 193 -40.80 31.09 11.29
C LYS A 193 -41.63 31.70 12.43
N LYS A 194 -42.04 30.90 13.42
CA LYS A 194 -42.72 31.42 14.61
C LYS A 194 -41.74 32.18 15.50
N GLU A 195 -40.55 31.63 15.70
CA GLU A 195 -39.53 32.23 16.55
C GLU A 195 -38.97 33.51 15.95
N GLU A 196 -38.77 33.56 14.63
CA GLU A 196 -38.37 34.77 13.90
C GLU A 196 -39.37 35.91 14.12
N LYS A 197 -40.68 35.62 14.00
CA LYS A 197 -41.75 36.59 14.31
C LYS A 197 -41.77 37.00 15.79
N SER A 198 -41.43 36.08 16.69
CA SER A 198 -41.32 36.38 18.13
C SER A 198 -40.15 37.32 18.41
N ALA A 199 -38.99 37.03 17.81
CA ALA A 199 -37.78 37.83 17.92
C ALA A 199 -37.98 39.25 17.36
N GLU A 200 -38.65 39.38 16.20
CA GLU A 200 -38.98 40.69 15.61
C GLU A 200 -39.86 41.51 16.57
N LYS A 201 -40.93 40.92 17.11
CA LYS A 201 -41.81 41.57 18.11
C LYS A 201 -41.06 41.97 19.39
N LEU A 202 -40.14 41.13 19.86
CA LEU A 202 -39.31 41.44 21.03
C LEU A 202 -38.32 42.56 20.73
N GLY A 203 -37.75 42.59 19.51
CA GLY A 203 -36.90 43.67 19.01
C GLY A 203 -37.63 45.01 19.02
N GLU A 204 -38.86 45.07 18.50
CA GLU A 204 -39.69 46.27 18.54
C GLU A 204 -39.99 46.71 19.98
N LYS A 205 -40.33 45.77 20.87
CA LYS A 205 -40.58 46.08 22.28
C LYS A 205 -39.33 46.64 22.96
N LYS A 206 -38.16 46.09 22.67
CA LYS A 206 -36.86 46.58 23.17
C LYS A 206 -36.61 48.02 22.71
N LEU A 207 -36.81 48.31 21.42
CA LEU A 207 -36.65 49.67 20.89
C LEU A 207 -37.60 50.67 21.56
N LYS A 208 -38.89 50.30 21.70
CA LYS A 208 -39.87 51.13 22.43
C LYS A 208 -39.49 51.34 23.89
N ALA A 209 -38.93 50.34 24.56
CA ALA A 209 -38.46 50.46 25.94
C ALA A 209 -37.25 51.40 26.05
N ILE A 210 -36.29 51.30 25.13
CA ILE A 210 -35.13 52.21 25.06
C ILE A 210 -35.59 53.65 24.86
N GLN A 211 -36.48 53.90 23.90
CA GLN A 211 -37.04 55.24 23.67
C GLN A 211 -37.77 55.79 24.90
N LYS A 212 -38.53 54.95 25.62
CA LYS A 212 -39.16 55.35 26.89
C LYS A 212 -38.12 55.71 27.95
N VAL A 213 -37.09 54.90 28.12
CA VAL A 213 -36.01 55.17 29.08
C VAL A 213 -35.29 56.48 28.73
N GLU A 214 -34.96 56.71 27.48
CA GLU A 214 -34.35 57.98 27.02
C GLU A 214 -35.28 59.18 27.25
N SER A 215 -36.58 59.03 27.00
CA SER A 215 -37.57 60.07 27.27
C SER A 215 -37.70 60.37 28.77
N ILE A 216 -37.58 59.36 29.64
CA ILE A 216 -37.61 59.54 31.09
C ILE A 216 -36.30 60.17 31.57
N LYS A 217 -35.15 59.71 31.06
CA LYS A 217 -33.83 60.29 31.39
C LYS A 217 -33.75 61.77 30.99
N SER A 218 -34.25 62.14 29.82
CA SER A 218 -34.29 63.54 29.37
C SER A 218 -35.30 64.39 30.15
N LYS A 219 -36.38 63.81 30.67
CA LYS A 219 -37.28 64.48 31.62
C LYS A 219 -36.60 64.65 32.98
N LEU A 220 -35.91 63.61 33.46
CA LEU A 220 -35.20 63.63 34.74
C LEU A 220 -34.05 64.64 34.72
N SER A 221 -33.30 64.76 33.63
CA SER A 221 -32.24 65.77 33.50
C SER A 221 -32.76 67.21 33.46
N LYS A 222 -34.06 67.42 33.17
CA LYS A 222 -34.71 68.74 33.28
C LYS A 222 -35.21 69.03 34.69
N VAL A 223 -35.38 68.00 35.52
CA VAL A 223 -35.70 68.18 36.93
C VAL A 223 -34.38 68.52 37.62
N ALA A 224 -34.19 69.80 37.95
CA ALA A 224 -33.06 70.29 38.74
C ALA A 224 -33.24 69.92 40.22
N PHE A 225 -33.42 68.63 40.51
CA PHE A 225 -33.43 68.12 41.87
C PHE A 225 -32.01 67.76 42.25
N SER A 226 -31.49 68.41 43.27
CA SER A 226 -30.21 68.10 43.88
C SER A 226 -30.49 67.45 45.23
N GLU A 227 -30.21 66.15 45.34
CA GLU A 227 -30.38 65.37 46.56
C GLU A 227 -29.64 66.02 47.73
N THR A 228 -28.45 66.57 47.47
CA THR A 228 -27.64 67.28 48.48
C THR A 228 -28.27 68.59 48.93
N GLU A 229 -28.93 69.34 48.04
CA GLU A 229 -29.63 70.57 48.42
C GLU A 229 -30.89 70.25 49.23
N PHE A 230 -31.61 69.19 48.86
CA PHE A 230 -32.79 68.75 49.59
C PHE A 230 -32.43 68.28 51.00
N GLU A 231 -31.42 67.43 51.15
CA GLU A 231 -30.93 66.97 52.46
C GLU A 231 -30.42 68.13 53.33
N SER A 232 -29.73 69.12 52.74
CA SER A 232 -29.29 70.31 53.47
C SER A 232 -30.47 71.12 54.02
N LEU A 233 -31.51 71.33 53.21
CA LEU A 233 -32.71 72.05 53.63
C LEU A 233 -33.53 71.27 54.68
N GLU A 234 -33.59 69.95 54.57
CA GLU A 234 -34.27 69.10 55.54
C GLU A 234 -33.55 69.11 56.91
N ASN A 235 -32.22 69.09 56.91
CA ASN A 235 -31.43 69.23 58.13
C ASN A 235 -31.58 70.63 58.75
N GLU A 236 -31.52 71.71 57.94
CA GLU A 236 -31.73 73.08 58.44
C GLU A 236 -33.12 73.24 59.05
N LYS A 237 -34.15 72.67 58.42
CA LYS A 237 -35.50 72.65 58.98
C LYS A 237 -35.54 71.94 60.34
N ALA A 238 -34.92 70.77 60.47
CA ALA A 238 -34.89 70.04 61.73
C ALA A 238 -34.17 70.83 62.83
N ASP A 239 -33.07 71.49 62.51
CA ASP A 239 -32.32 72.34 63.44
C ASP A 239 -33.14 73.56 63.91
N LEU A 240 -33.88 74.19 62.99
CA LEU A 240 -34.79 75.29 63.30
C LEU A 240 -35.95 74.83 64.19
N GLU A 241 -36.56 73.68 63.88
CA GLU A 241 -37.65 73.11 64.69
C GLU A 241 -37.19 72.79 66.12
N ASN A 242 -36.00 72.19 66.26
CA ASN A 242 -35.38 71.94 67.57
C ASN A 242 -35.08 73.24 68.31
N SER A 243 -34.57 74.25 67.62
CA SER A 243 -34.28 75.57 68.21
C SER A 243 -35.55 76.26 68.70
N VAL A 244 -36.62 76.20 67.92
CA VAL A 244 -37.94 76.72 68.32
C VAL A 244 -38.47 75.99 69.54
N GLY A 245 -38.40 74.64 69.56
CA GLY A 245 -38.81 73.84 70.72
C GLY A 245 -38.05 74.21 72.00
N ASN A 246 -36.73 74.32 71.93
CA ASN A 246 -35.89 74.71 73.05
C ASN A 246 -36.20 76.13 73.56
N LEU A 247 -36.35 77.08 72.64
CA LEU A 247 -36.70 78.47 73.00
C LEU A 247 -38.08 78.52 73.66
N GLN A 248 -39.03 77.72 73.18
CA GLN A 248 -40.37 77.66 73.74
C GLN A 248 -40.37 77.07 75.15
N GLU A 249 -39.58 76.03 75.41
CA GLU A 249 -39.38 75.49 76.77
C GLU A 249 -38.78 76.54 77.73
N VAL A 250 -37.78 77.30 77.27
CA VAL A 250 -37.19 78.40 78.06
C VAL A 250 -38.23 79.49 78.34
N VAL A 251 -39.05 79.85 77.35
CA VAL A 251 -40.13 80.83 77.54
C VAL A 251 -41.17 80.31 78.54
N ASP A 252 -41.57 79.05 78.45
CA ASP A 252 -42.58 78.46 79.33
C ASP A 252 -42.07 78.35 80.77
N THR A 253 -40.82 77.93 80.98
CA THR A 253 -40.20 77.85 82.32
C THR A 253 -40.06 79.22 82.97
N LEU A 254 -39.56 80.23 82.25
CA LEU A 254 -39.47 81.61 82.75
C LEU A 254 -40.86 82.21 82.99
N SER A 255 -41.82 81.93 82.11
CA SER A 255 -43.20 82.37 82.28
C SER A 255 -43.83 81.78 83.52
N ALA A 256 -43.62 80.49 83.81
CA ALA A 256 -44.11 79.84 85.03
C ALA A 256 -43.50 80.45 86.31
N GLN A 257 -42.19 80.75 86.31
CA GLN A 257 -41.54 81.43 87.44
C GLN A 257 -42.10 82.83 87.71
N LEU A 258 -42.41 83.57 86.64
CA LEU A 258 -42.90 84.95 86.72
C LEU A 258 -44.42 85.03 86.95
N GLN A 259 -45.19 84.01 86.56
CA GLN A 259 -46.66 83.99 86.66
C GLN A 259 -47.14 84.21 88.10
N GLY A 260 -46.45 83.66 89.11
CA GLY A 260 -46.86 83.82 90.51
C GLY A 260 -46.85 85.28 91.02
N ARG A 261 -46.11 86.18 90.35
CA ARG A 261 -45.99 87.60 90.76
C ARG A 261 -46.48 88.59 89.71
N LEU A 262 -46.47 88.19 88.43
CA LEU A 262 -46.75 89.04 87.28
C LEU A 262 -47.92 88.52 86.41
N ALA A 263 -48.74 87.61 86.94
CA ALA A 263 -50.01 87.27 86.32
C ALA A 263 -51.07 88.31 86.69
N PHE A 264 -51.70 88.88 85.67
CA PHE A 264 -52.91 89.68 85.81
C PHE A 264 -54.00 89.03 84.97
N ASN A 265 -54.78 88.18 85.61
CA ASN A 265 -55.90 87.50 84.99
C ASN A 265 -57.18 88.23 85.38
N TYR A 266 -58.03 88.55 84.41
CA TYR A 266 -59.32 89.17 84.66
C TYR A 266 -60.37 88.55 83.74
N SER A 267 -61.59 88.47 84.25
CA SER A 267 -62.78 88.17 83.45
C SER A 267 -63.29 89.45 82.80
N ASP A 268 -63.82 89.32 81.59
CA ASP A 268 -64.39 90.46 80.87
C ASP A 268 -65.52 91.11 81.72
N PRO A 269 -65.39 92.39 82.13
CA PRO A 269 -66.31 93.02 83.09
C PRO A 269 -67.68 93.37 82.49
N VAL A 270 -67.76 93.38 81.15
CA VAL A 270 -68.97 93.64 80.35
C VAL A 270 -68.96 92.72 79.13
N LYS A 271 -70.14 92.29 78.66
CA LYS A 271 -70.26 91.52 77.41
C LYS A 271 -69.76 92.35 76.23
N GLY A 272 -68.78 91.83 75.47
CA GLY A 272 -68.15 92.55 74.36
C GLY A 272 -67.08 93.57 74.79
N PHE A 273 -66.48 93.38 75.97
CA PHE A 273 -65.39 94.23 76.45
C PHE A 273 -64.17 94.17 75.52
N ASP A 274 -63.67 95.34 75.14
CA ASP A 274 -62.44 95.46 74.36
C ASP A 274 -61.22 95.30 75.26
N ARG A 275 -60.54 94.14 75.16
CA ARG A 275 -59.35 93.81 75.96
C ARG A 275 -58.15 94.72 75.67
N SER A 276 -58.13 95.41 74.54
CA SER A 276 -57.04 96.35 74.20
C SER A 276 -57.03 97.58 75.12
N LYS A 277 -58.13 97.85 75.84
CA LYS A 277 -58.26 98.91 76.86
C LYS A 277 -57.44 98.64 78.12
N VAL A 278 -57.08 97.37 78.35
CA VAL A 278 -56.18 96.96 79.43
C VAL A 278 -54.81 96.74 78.80
N LYS A 279 -53.86 97.63 79.06
CA LYS A 279 -52.49 97.51 78.50
C LYS A 279 -51.67 96.46 79.22
N GLY A 280 -52.01 96.16 80.48
CA GLY A 280 -51.34 95.15 81.30
C GLY A 280 -50.54 95.78 82.44
N MET A 281 -49.78 94.96 83.15
CA MET A 281 -48.97 95.40 84.29
C MET A 281 -47.80 96.26 83.82
N VAL A 282 -47.49 97.33 84.56
CA VAL A 282 -46.36 98.24 84.27
C VAL A 282 -45.07 97.47 84.05
N ALA A 283 -44.78 96.46 84.88
CA ALA A 283 -43.58 95.62 84.77
C ALA A 283 -43.40 94.91 83.41
N LYS A 284 -44.48 94.63 82.66
CA LYS A 284 -44.42 93.99 81.34
C LYS A 284 -44.33 94.99 80.18
N LEU A 285 -44.54 96.27 80.46
CA LEU A 285 -44.65 97.32 79.44
C LEU A 285 -43.40 98.20 79.35
N VAL A 286 -42.51 98.11 80.33
CA VAL A 286 -41.27 98.88 80.37
C VAL A 286 -40.07 97.96 80.16
N GLN A 287 -39.10 98.41 79.38
CA GLN A 287 -37.83 97.72 79.17
C GLN A 287 -36.71 98.60 79.72
N VAL A 288 -35.93 98.05 80.66
CA VAL A 288 -34.79 98.74 81.24
C VAL A 288 -33.65 98.76 80.23
N GLN A 289 -33.23 99.96 79.80
CA GLN A 289 -32.19 100.14 78.78
C GLN A 289 -30.80 99.69 79.25
N ASN A 290 -30.51 99.82 80.55
CA ASN A 290 -29.22 99.42 81.12
C ASN A 290 -29.44 98.54 82.37
N SER A 291 -29.12 97.26 82.22
CA SER A 291 -29.31 96.23 83.25
C SER A 291 -28.61 96.56 84.58
N LYS A 292 -27.55 97.36 84.58
CA LYS A 292 -26.82 97.76 85.80
C LYS A 292 -27.67 98.59 86.78
N HIS A 293 -28.69 99.29 86.30
CA HIS A 293 -29.56 100.13 87.14
C HIS A 293 -30.88 99.43 87.50
N THR A 294 -31.05 98.15 87.18
CA THR A 294 -32.32 97.42 87.36
C THR A 294 -32.77 97.43 88.81
N THR A 295 -31.90 97.09 89.77
CA THR A 295 -32.27 97.04 91.19
C THR A 295 -32.61 98.42 91.75
N ALA A 296 -31.92 99.47 91.31
CA ALA A 296 -32.24 100.84 91.72
C ALA A 296 -33.61 101.29 91.20
N LEU A 297 -33.91 101.00 89.92
CA LEU A 297 -35.22 101.29 89.32
C LEU A 297 -36.34 100.46 89.93
N GLU A 298 -36.06 99.20 90.29
CA GLU A 298 -37.00 98.33 91.01
C GLU A 298 -37.38 98.92 92.37
N VAL A 299 -36.39 99.39 93.14
CA VAL A 299 -36.65 100.02 94.46
C VAL A 299 -37.40 101.34 94.31
N VAL A 300 -37.06 102.16 93.31
CA VAL A 300 -37.73 103.45 93.07
C VAL A 300 -39.19 103.25 92.64
N ALA A 301 -39.46 102.28 91.77
CA ALA A 301 -40.83 101.98 91.34
C ALA A 301 -41.62 101.23 92.44
N GLY A 302 -40.97 100.31 93.15
CA GLY A 302 -41.53 99.51 94.22
C GLY A 302 -42.82 98.79 93.79
N GLY A 303 -43.85 98.85 94.65
CA GLY A 303 -45.16 98.25 94.38
C GLY A 303 -45.88 98.79 93.14
N LYS A 304 -45.46 99.93 92.57
CA LYS A 304 -46.07 100.49 91.35
C LYS A 304 -45.83 99.63 90.10
N LEU A 305 -44.80 98.76 90.11
CA LEU A 305 -44.54 97.82 89.02
C LEU A 305 -45.67 96.81 88.80
N TYR A 306 -46.44 96.53 89.86
CA TYR A 306 -47.56 95.59 89.82
C TYR A 306 -48.89 96.27 89.46
N GLN A 307 -48.90 97.59 89.26
CA GLN A 307 -50.10 98.30 88.84
C GLN A 307 -50.43 97.99 87.37
N VAL A 308 -51.71 97.97 87.07
CA VAL A 308 -52.22 97.70 85.73
C VAL A 308 -52.57 99.01 85.05
N VAL A 309 -52.02 99.21 83.85
CA VAL A 309 -52.30 100.39 83.03
C VAL A 309 -53.60 100.16 82.26
N VAL A 310 -54.56 101.04 82.47
CA VAL A 310 -55.85 101.09 81.75
C VAL A 310 -55.96 102.41 81.00
N ASP A 311 -56.77 102.42 79.95
CA ASP A 311 -57.02 103.60 79.11
C ASP A 311 -57.76 104.72 79.86
N GLU A 312 -58.82 104.39 80.58
CA GLU A 312 -59.72 105.33 81.24
C GLU A 312 -60.05 104.89 82.68
N ALA A 313 -60.40 105.86 83.53
CA ALA A 313 -60.78 105.61 84.93
C ALA A 313 -62.02 104.71 85.06
N ILE A 314 -62.93 104.76 84.07
CA ILE A 314 -64.15 103.94 84.02
C ILE A 314 -63.79 102.46 83.82
N THR A 315 -62.82 102.16 82.96
CA THR A 315 -62.31 100.81 82.70
C THR A 315 -61.68 100.20 83.95
N GLY A 316 -60.85 100.97 84.68
CA GLY A 316 -60.29 100.54 85.96
C GLY A 316 -61.36 100.21 87.00
N LYS A 317 -62.41 101.04 87.10
CA LYS A 317 -63.54 100.79 88.00
C LYS A 317 -64.35 99.56 87.61
N ALA A 318 -64.52 99.30 86.31
CA ALA A 318 -65.23 98.12 85.81
C ALA A 318 -64.49 96.82 86.12
N LEU A 319 -63.15 96.81 85.99
CA LEU A 319 -62.30 95.66 86.34
C LEU A 319 -62.32 95.35 87.84
N LEU A 320 -62.26 96.38 88.70
CA LEU A 320 -62.33 96.18 90.15
C LEU A 320 -63.69 95.64 90.60
N ASN A 321 -64.79 96.11 90.00
CA ASN A 321 -66.14 95.73 90.43
C ASN A 321 -66.62 94.40 89.84
N ARG A 322 -66.22 94.06 88.60
CA ARG A 322 -66.78 92.94 87.83
C ARG A 322 -65.73 92.05 87.18
N GLY A 323 -64.45 92.41 87.25
CA GLY A 323 -63.36 91.75 86.55
C GLY A 323 -62.77 90.52 87.24
N LYS A 324 -63.21 90.15 88.45
CA LYS A 324 -62.75 88.96 89.20
C LYS A 324 -61.21 88.80 89.15
N LEU A 325 -60.52 89.83 89.65
CA LEU A 325 -59.06 89.94 89.70
C LEU A 325 -58.44 88.97 90.71
#